data_AF-A0A925AW63-F1
#
_entry.id   AF-A0A925AW63-F1
#
_cell.length_a   1.000
_cell.length_b   1.000
_cell.length_c   1.000
_cell.angle_alpha   90.00
_cell.angle_beta   90.00
_cell.angle_gamma   90.00
#
_symmetry.space_group_name_H-M   'P 1'
#
loop_
_entity.id
_entity.type
_entity.pdbx_description
1 polymer ?
#
loop_
_entity_poly.entity_id
_entity_poly.type
_entity_poly.pdbx_seq_one_letter_code
_entity_poly.pdbx_strand_id
1 'polypeptide(L)'
;MTKAFNFEDGGRTYTCAVEKSRTAKNEAWWWFNVSGDGQRYAPFHAATGDTQESVRSRIVTYYNDRLTARSQPFAGRGHWAQRGRPPAAQKTTEAVAD
;
A
#
# COMPACT_ATOMS: atom_id res chain seq x y z
N MET A 1 -18.72 -0.05 20.68
CA MET A 1 -17.63 -0.76 19.97
C MET A 1 -18.27 -1.67 18.93
N THR A 2 -17.96 -1.46 17.66
CA THR A 2 -18.56 -2.22 16.54
C THR A 2 -18.02 -3.65 16.53
N LYS A 3 -18.89 -4.66 16.35
CA LYS A 3 -18.52 -6.08 16.25
C LYS A 3 -17.81 -6.36 14.94
N ALA A 4 -17.19 -7.54 14.79
CA ALA A 4 -16.69 -7.98 13.48
C ALA A 4 -17.83 -8.02 12.46
N PHE A 5 -17.54 -7.61 11.22
CA PHE A 5 -18.54 -7.53 10.15
C PHE A 5 -17.88 -7.72 8.78
N ASN A 6 -18.73 -8.01 7.80
CA ASN A 6 -18.32 -8.25 6.43
C ASN A 6 -19.11 -7.31 5.52
N PHE A 7 -18.49 -6.81 4.46
CA PHE A 7 -19.18 -5.99 3.46
C PHE A 7 -18.56 -6.19 2.09
N GLU A 8 -19.30 -5.80 1.05
CA GLU A 8 -18.83 -5.84 -0.33
C GLU A 8 -18.58 -4.43 -0.86
N ASP A 9 -17.48 -4.27 -1.61
CA ASP A 9 -17.13 -3.01 -2.26
C ASP A 9 -16.32 -3.30 -3.54
N GLY A 10 -16.73 -2.72 -4.67
CA GLY A 10 -16.03 -2.89 -5.95
C GLY A 10 -15.86 -4.34 -6.41
N GLY A 11 -16.82 -5.22 -6.10
CA GLY A 11 -16.77 -6.65 -6.43
C GLY A 11 -15.82 -7.47 -5.56
N ARG A 12 -15.39 -6.93 -4.41
CA ARG A 12 -14.56 -7.62 -3.42
C ARG A 12 -15.28 -7.68 -2.08
N THR A 13 -15.13 -8.80 -1.38
CA THR A 13 -15.62 -8.96 -0.01
C THR A 13 -14.52 -8.59 0.97
N TYR A 14 -14.86 -7.74 1.92
CA TYR A 14 -14.01 -7.31 3.03
C TYR A 14 -14.53 -7.94 4.31
N THR A 15 -13.67 -8.66 5.02
CA THR A 15 -13.98 -9.21 6.35
C THR A 15 -13.18 -8.44 7.38
N CYS A 16 -13.87 -7.79 8.32
CA CYS A 16 -13.28 -6.85 9.28
C CYS A 16 -13.50 -7.33 10.71
N ALA A 17 -12.45 -7.30 11.53
CA ALA A 17 -12.50 -7.69 12.94
C ALA A 17 -11.58 -6.82 13.78
N VAL A 18 -11.98 -6.57 15.03
CA VAL A 18 -11.09 -5.98 16.02
C VAL A 18 -10.36 -7.09 16.75
N GLU A 19 -9.03 -7.04 16.75
CA GLU A 19 -8.21 -7.95 17.55
C GLU A 19 -7.22 -7.17 18.39
N LYS A 20 -6.98 -7.65 19.61
CA LYS A 20 -5.95 -7.11 20.49
C LYS A 20 -4.59 -7.60 20.04
N SER A 21 -3.64 -6.69 19.88
CA SER A 21 -2.25 -7.06 19.65
C SER A 21 -1.72 -7.81 20.86
N ARG A 22 -1.09 -8.98 20.64
CA ARG A 22 -0.43 -9.74 21.71
C ARG A 22 0.88 -9.07 22.18
N THR A 23 1.45 -8.21 21.33
CA THR A 23 2.81 -7.66 21.52
C THR A 23 2.79 -6.21 22.00
N ALA A 24 1.76 -5.43 21.67
CA ALA A 24 1.61 -4.03 22.08
C ALA A 24 0.53 -3.92 23.17
N LYS A 25 0.83 -3.17 24.25
CA LYS A 25 0.04 -3.05 25.49
C LYS A 25 -1.46 -2.86 25.24
N ASN A 26 -2.24 -3.95 25.22
CA ASN A 26 -3.72 -3.95 25.22
C ASN A 26 -4.36 -3.10 24.11
N GLU A 27 -3.62 -2.80 23.04
CA GLU A 27 -4.09 -1.99 21.92
C GLU A 27 -4.90 -2.87 20.97
N ALA A 28 -6.12 -2.43 20.69
CA ALA A 28 -7.02 -3.06 19.75
C ALA A 28 -6.81 -2.45 18.36
N TRP A 29 -6.69 -3.30 17.34
CA TRP A 29 -6.49 -2.89 15.95
C TRP A 29 -7.63 -3.41 15.10
N TRP A 30 -8.01 -2.62 14.09
CA TRP A 30 -8.91 -3.10 13.04
C TRP A 30 -8.13 -3.92 12.03
N TRP A 31 -8.35 -5.23 12.05
CA TRP A 31 -7.85 -6.16 11.08
C TRP A 31 -8.87 -6.38 9.97
N PHE A 32 -8.40 -6.50 8.74
CA PHE A 32 -9.26 -6.93 7.65
C PHE A 32 -8.52 -7.80 6.62
N ASN A 33 -9.29 -8.62 5.92
CA ASN A 33 -8.86 -9.36 4.74
C ASN A 33 -9.81 -9.08 3.57
N VAL A 34 -9.29 -9.24 2.35
CA VAL A 34 -10.03 -9.01 1.10
C VAL A 34 -10.10 -10.30 0.30
N SER A 35 -11.26 -10.62 -0.26
CA SER A 35 -11.44 -11.78 -1.14
C SER A 35 -10.45 -11.72 -2.31
N GLY A 36 -9.65 -12.78 -2.51
CA GLY A 36 -8.62 -12.84 -3.54
C GLY A 36 -7.27 -12.22 -3.14
N ASP A 37 -7.14 -11.66 -1.93
CA ASP A 37 -5.87 -11.24 -1.36
C ASP A 37 -5.50 -12.17 -0.18
N GLY A 38 -4.32 -12.79 -0.24
CA GLY A 38 -3.87 -13.75 0.79
C GLY A 38 -3.29 -13.10 2.05
N GLN A 39 -3.35 -11.77 2.18
CA GLN A 39 -2.74 -11.01 3.27
C GLN A 39 -3.83 -10.41 4.17
N ARG A 40 -3.50 -10.23 5.45
CA ARG A 40 -4.33 -9.52 6.42
C ARG A 40 -3.67 -8.20 6.79
N TYR A 41 -4.45 -7.15 6.92
CA TYR A 41 -3.95 -5.80 7.15
C TYR A 41 -4.52 -5.22 8.45
N ALA A 42 -3.71 -4.47 9.17
CA ALA A 42 -4.12 -3.69 10.35
C ALA A 42 -3.71 -2.22 10.18
N PRO A 43 -4.46 -1.42 9.41
CA PRO A 43 -4.04 -0.06 9.07
C PRO A 43 -4.22 0.96 10.21
N PHE A 44 -5.15 0.76 11.14
CA PHE A 44 -5.44 1.72 12.22
C PHE A 44 -5.96 1.07 13.50
N HIS A 45 -5.77 1.79 14.62
CA HIS A 45 -6.29 1.43 15.94
C HIS A 45 -7.82 1.46 16.00
N ALA A 46 -8.40 0.54 16.77
CA ALA A 46 -9.81 0.57 17.13
C ALA A 46 -10.05 1.64 18.20
N ALA A 47 -10.98 2.54 17.92
CA ALA A 47 -11.43 3.60 18.79
C ALA A 47 -12.85 3.31 19.32
N THR A 48 -13.16 3.83 20.49
CA THR A 48 -14.47 3.63 21.16
C THR A 48 -15.65 4.11 20.31
N GLY A 49 -15.45 5.15 19.50
CA GLY A 49 -16.44 5.74 18.61
C GLY A 49 -16.47 5.19 17.18
N ASP A 50 -15.74 4.12 16.88
CA ASP A 50 -15.76 3.53 15.54
C ASP A 50 -17.14 2.96 15.21
N THR A 51 -17.73 3.49 14.14
CA THR A 51 -18.95 2.96 13.51
C THR A 51 -18.58 2.09 12.32
N GLN A 52 -19.52 1.22 11.90
CA GLN A 52 -19.34 0.37 10.73
C GLN A 52 -19.01 1.20 9.48
N GLU A 53 -19.69 2.34 9.28
CA GLU A 53 -19.50 3.23 8.13
C GLU A 53 -18.11 3.88 8.14
N SER A 54 -17.68 4.41 9.29
CA SER A 54 -16.35 5.01 9.45
C SER A 54 -15.24 3.99 9.19
N VAL A 55 -15.37 2.78 9.72
CA VAL A 55 -14.41 1.70 9.52
C VAL A 55 -14.37 1.24 8.06
N ARG A 56 -15.54 1.05 7.43
CA ARG A 56 -15.64 0.72 6.00
C ARG A 56 -14.92 1.75 5.14
N SER A 57 -15.22 3.03 5.32
CA SER A 57 -14.64 4.11 4.51
C SER A 57 -13.11 4.15 4.61
N ARG A 58 -12.55 3.99 5.82
CA ARG A 58 -11.11 3.97 6.05
C ARG A 58 -10.43 2.74 5.45
N ILE A 59 -11.04 1.56 5.55
CA ILE A 59 -10.52 0.31 4.98
C ILE A 59 -10.52 0.37 3.45
N VAL A 60 -11.62 0.82 2.84
CA VAL A 60 -11.73 0.94 1.38
C VAL A 60 -10.70 1.93 0.84
N THR A 61 -10.59 3.11 1.47
CA THR A 61 -9.57 4.11 1.11
C THR A 61 -8.16 3.51 1.15
N TYR A 62 -7.79 2.90 2.29
CA TYR A 62 -6.46 2.28 2.45
C TYR A 62 -6.18 1.20 1.38
N TYR A 63 -7.16 0.35 1.08
CA TYR A 63 -6.96 -0.72 0.10
C TYR A 63 -6.85 -0.17 -1.33
N ASN A 64 -7.61 0.87 -1.67
CA ASN A 64 -7.51 1.54 -2.97
C ASN A 64 -6.16 2.24 -3.16
N ASP A 65 -5.65 2.93 -2.13
CA ASP A 65 -4.30 3.50 -2.13
C ASP A 65 -3.25 2.41 -2.36
N ARG A 66 -3.38 1.26 -1.69
CA ARG A 66 -2.50 0.10 -1.89
C ARG A 66 -2.53 -0.44 -3.31
N LEU A 67 -3.72 -0.58 -3.90
CA LEU A 67 -3.86 -1.02 -5.30
C LEU A 67 -3.27 -0.01 -6.28
N THR A 68 -3.45 1.28 -6.00
CA THR A 68 -2.86 2.37 -6.78
C THR A 68 -1.34 2.30 -6.72
N ALA A 69 -0.76 2.20 -5.52
CA ALA A 69 0.67 2.05 -5.33
C ALA A 69 1.23 0.78 -5.99
N ARG A 70 0.47 -0.32 -5.99
CA ARG A 70 0.86 -1.56 -6.68
C ARG A 70 0.81 -1.45 -8.21
N SER A 71 -0.07 -0.62 -8.73
CA SER A 71 -0.24 -0.40 -10.18
C SER A 71 0.75 0.62 -10.73
N GLN A 72 1.37 1.43 -9.87
CA GLN A 72 2.42 2.35 -10.30
C GLN A 72 3.67 1.56 -10.72
N PRO A 73 4.22 1.82 -11.91
CA PRO A 73 5.52 1.29 -12.28
C PRO A 73 6.55 1.82 -11.28
N PHE A 74 7.39 0.93 -10.74
CA PHE A 74 8.49 1.32 -9.86
C PHE A 74 9.43 2.23 -10.65
N ALA A 75 9.27 3.54 -10.52
CA ALA A 75 10.25 4.51 -10.94
C ALA A 75 11.47 4.27 -10.05
N GLY A 76 12.38 3.42 -10.52
CA GLY A 76 13.61 3.08 -9.81
C GLY A 76 14.24 4.35 -9.26
N ARG A 77 14.68 4.32 -7.99
CA ARG A 77 15.37 5.42 -7.31
C ARG A 77 16.51 5.95 -8.18
N GLY A 78 16.20 6.90 -9.05
CA GLY A 78 17.15 7.65 -9.83
C GLY A 78 17.86 8.62 -8.90
N HIS A 79 19.11 8.30 -8.56
CA HIS A 79 20.28 9.19 -8.59
C HIS A 79 21.51 8.46 -8.06
N TRP A 80 21.34 7.49 -7.15
CA TRP A 80 22.46 6.76 -6.55
C TRP A 80 23.11 5.76 -7.52
N ALA A 81 22.33 5.16 -8.43
CA ALA A 81 22.82 4.21 -9.43
C ALA A 81 23.62 4.86 -10.58
N GLN A 82 23.55 6.18 -10.77
CA GLN A 82 24.30 6.89 -11.81
C GLN A 82 25.65 7.44 -11.35
N ARG A 83 25.97 7.38 -10.04
CA ARG A 83 27.18 8.01 -9.49
C ARG A 83 28.49 7.26 -9.77
N GLY A 84 28.44 6.14 -10.51
CA GLY A 84 29.60 5.29 -10.80
C GLY A 84 29.92 5.10 -12.27
N ARG A 85 29.18 5.72 -13.21
CA ARG A 85 29.43 5.52 -14.65
C ARG A 85 30.14 6.75 -15.22
N PRO A 86 31.43 6.67 -15.58
CA PRO A 86 32.09 7.76 -16.29
C PRO A 86 31.39 7.97 -17.64
N PRO A 87 31.20 9.21 -18.11
CA PRO A 87 30.68 9.46 -19.44
C PRO A 87 31.62 8.82 -20.47
N ALA A 88 31.08 7.96 -21.33
CA ALA A 88 31.84 7.43 -22.44
C ALA A 88 32.25 8.61 -23.33
N ALA A 89 33.56 8.83 -23.44
CA ALA A 89 34.13 9.85 -24.33
C ALA A 89 33.59 9.62 -25.74
N GLN A 90 32.80 10.57 -26.23
CA GLN A 90 32.40 10.61 -27.62
C GLN A 90 33.68 10.81 -28.44
N LYS A 91 34.10 9.78 -29.17
CA LYS A 91 35.11 9.94 -30.22
C LYS A 91 34.45 10.77 -31.32
N THR A 92 34.85 12.03 -31.44
CA THR A 92 34.69 12.82 -32.66
C THR A 92 35.32 12.03 -33.81
N THR A 93 34.48 11.45 -34.66
CA THR A 93 34.87 11.05 -36.01
C THR A 93 34.60 12.26 -36.88
N GLU A 94 35.62 13.08 -37.05
CA GLU A 94 35.70 14.06 -38.12
C GLU A 94 36.21 13.30 -39.35
N ALA A 95 35.30 13.01 -40.27
CA ALA A 95 35.59 12.44 -41.57
C ALA A 95 35.06 13.42 -42.64
N VAL A 96 36.01 14.14 -43.25
CA VAL A 96 36.14 14.57 -44.66
C VAL A 96 34.97 15.26 -45.42
N ALA A 97 35.21 16.51 -45.85
CA ALA A 97 34.86 17.18 -47.12
C ALA A 97 35.39 18.63 -47.01
N ASP A 98 36.12 19.26 -47.93
CA ASP A 98 36.42 19.15 -49.37
C ASP A 98 37.80 19.79 -49.60
#